data_AF-A0AAV5Q7K3-F1
#
_entry.id   AF-A0AAV5Q7K3-F1
#
_cell.length_a   1.000
_cell.length_b   1.000
_cell.length_c   1.000
_cell.angle_alpha   90.00
_cell.angle_beta   90.00
_cell.angle_gamma   90.00
#
_symmetry.space_group_name_H-M   'P 1'
#
loop_
_entity.id
_entity.type
_entity.pdbx_description
1 polymer ?
#
loop_
_entity_poly.entity_id
_entity_poly.type
_entity_poly.pdbx_seq_one_letter_code
_entity_poly.pdbx_strand_id
1 'polypeptide(L)'
;MSQNTIHESIQYHSLSTAGNKLRVSGLSENEPLFQLRNSVMMGEWKNLVGTEVAVDENGDFVGSVDGWIVAKHGRLVQKESEDRPLVSRALERARELSQRKEETDSDKDKDKDKTEKNKK
;
A
#
# COMPACT_ATOMS: atom_id res chain seq x y z
N MET A 1 29.41 -12.16 -32.93
CA MET A 1 28.24 -11.33 -32.58
C MET A 1 27.25 -12.24 -31.84
N SER A 2 27.43 -12.38 -30.52
CA SER A 2 26.63 -13.29 -29.68
C SER A 2 25.41 -12.54 -29.16
N GLN A 3 24.22 -13.01 -29.50
CA GLN A 3 22.96 -12.52 -28.95
C GLN A 3 22.72 -13.22 -27.61
N ASN A 4 22.76 -12.46 -26.51
CA ASN A 4 22.32 -12.92 -25.21
C ASN A 4 20.79 -12.87 -25.15
N THR A 5 20.14 -13.97 -25.50
CA THR A 5 18.72 -14.18 -25.23
C THR A 5 18.59 -14.66 -23.79
N ILE A 6 18.26 -13.75 -22.87
CA ILE A 6 17.90 -14.11 -21.50
C ILE A 6 16.52 -14.80 -21.57
N HIS A 7 16.54 -16.13 -21.56
CA HIS A 7 15.36 -16.97 -21.40
C HIS A 7 15.07 -17.09 -19.89
N GLU A 8 14.29 -16.17 -19.32
CA GLU A 8 13.71 -16.38 -17.99
C GLU A 8 12.54 -17.36 -18.10
N SER A 9 12.84 -18.65 -18.09
CA SER A 9 11.84 -19.69 -17.86
C SER A 9 11.54 -19.76 -16.36
N ILE A 10 10.42 -19.15 -15.96
CA ILE A 10 9.88 -19.35 -14.61
C ILE A 10 9.45 -20.83 -14.51
N GLN A 11 10.29 -21.63 -13.86
CA GLN A 11 9.98 -23.02 -13.55
C GLN A 11 8.89 -23.09 -12.48
N TYR A 12 7.67 -23.45 -12.88
CA TYR A 12 6.59 -23.79 -11.94
C TYR A 12 6.81 -25.19 -11.37
N HIS A 13 7.66 -25.31 -10.35
CA HIS A 13 7.75 -26.52 -9.54
C HIS A 13 6.94 -26.35 -8.26
N SER A 14 5.71 -26.87 -8.26
CA SER A 14 5.18 -27.81 -7.26
C SER A 14 3.65 -27.67 -7.16
N LEU A 15 2.97 -28.68 -7.68
CA LEU A 15 1.59 -29.01 -7.32
C LEU A 15 1.59 -29.47 -5.85
N SER A 16 1.36 -28.54 -4.94
CA SER A 16 1.06 -28.80 -3.53
C SER A 16 -0.21 -28.02 -3.24
N THR A 17 -1.24 -28.70 -2.73
CA THR A 17 -2.53 -28.20 -2.25
C THR A 17 -2.50 -26.71 -1.96
N ALA A 18 -2.72 -25.88 -3.00
CA ALA A 18 -2.55 -24.45 -2.90
C ALA A 18 -3.75 -23.94 -2.11
N GLY A 19 -3.62 -23.91 -0.78
CA GLY A 19 -4.61 -23.36 0.13
C GLY A 19 -5.09 -22.03 -0.43
N ASN A 20 -6.39 -21.78 -0.33
CA ASN A 20 -7.01 -20.55 -0.81
C ASN A 20 -6.40 -19.36 -0.06
N LYS A 21 -5.27 -18.85 -0.54
CA LYS A 21 -4.59 -17.70 0.05
C LYS A 21 -5.35 -16.46 -0.39
N LEU A 22 -6.00 -15.81 0.56
CA LEU A 22 -6.47 -14.45 0.42
C LEU A 22 -5.28 -13.52 0.64
N ARG A 23 -4.98 -12.67 -0.34
CA ARG A 23 -4.02 -11.57 -0.18
C ARG A 23 -4.80 -10.27 -0.12
N VAL A 24 -4.38 -9.38 0.77
CA VAL A 24 -4.99 -8.07 0.98
C VAL A 24 -3.90 -7.02 0.89
N SER A 25 -4.16 -5.93 0.18
CA SER A 25 -3.26 -4.77 0.07
C SER A 25 -4.04 -3.49 0.35
N GLY A 26 -3.42 -2.58 1.09
CA GLY A 26 -4.04 -1.30 1.44
C GLY A 26 -5.31 -1.46 2.28
N LEU A 27 -5.34 -2.38 3.25
CA LEU A 27 -6.53 -2.62 4.10
C LEU A 27 -7.02 -1.34 4.81
N SER A 28 -6.09 -0.44 5.14
CA SER A 28 -6.37 0.87 5.74
C SER A 28 -6.88 1.92 4.75
N GLU A 29 -6.82 1.67 3.45
CA GLU A 29 -7.30 2.58 2.43
C GLU A 29 -8.83 2.47 2.27
N ASN A 30 -9.44 3.48 1.67
CA ASN A 30 -10.87 3.47 1.37
C ASN A 30 -11.26 2.37 0.38
N GLU A 31 -10.34 2.03 -0.54
CA GLU A 31 -10.52 1.03 -1.59
C GLU A 31 -9.45 -0.08 -1.51
N PRO A 32 -9.53 -0.99 -0.52
CA PRO A 32 -8.56 -2.05 -0.35
C PRO A 32 -8.60 -3.07 -1.50
N LEU A 33 -7.46 -3.63 -1.86
CA LEU A 33 -7.36 -4.64 -2.92
C LEU A 33 -7.31 -6.04 -2.32
N PHE A 34 -8.17 -6.92 -2.83
CA PHE A 34 -8.21 -8.34 -2.46
C PHE A 34 -7.85 -9.20 -3.66
N GLN A 35 -7.00 -10.19 -3.44
CA GLN A 35 -6.71 -11.24 -4.41
C GLN A 35 -7.02 -12.60 -3.79
N LEU A 36 -7.93 -13.34 -4.42
CA LEU A 36 -8.24 -14.72 -4.08
C LEU A 36 -8.04 -15.57 -5.33
N ARG A 37 -7.02 -16.43 -5.31
CA ARG A 37 -6.57 -17.19 -6.49
C ARG A 37 -6.27 -16.23 -7.67
N ASN A 38 -7.09 -16.31 -8.73
CA ASN A 38 -6.99 -15.50 -9.95
C ASN A 38 -8.01 -14.35 -9.98
N SER A 39 -8.88 -14.26 -8.97
CA SER A 39 -9.83 -13.16 -8.85
C SER A 39 -9.19 -11.99 -8.12
N VAL A 40 -9.32 -10.81 -8.71
CA VAL A 40 -8.93 -9.54 -8.11
C VAL A 40 -10.19 -8.75 -7.84
N MET A 41 -10.31 -8.20 -6.64
CA MET A 41 -11.47 -7.45 -6.20
C MET A 41 -11.05 -6.17 -5.50
N MET A 42 -11.82 -5.11 -5.71
CA MET A 42 -11.68 -3.84 -5.02
C MET A 42 -12.76 -3.74 -3.95
N GLY A 43 -12.34 -3.51 -2.71
CA GLY A 43 -13.22 -3.34 -1.57
C GLY A 43 -13.76 -1.93 -1.49
N GLU A 44 -14.92 -1.81 -0.85
CA GLU A 44 -15.51 -0.55 -0.42
C GLU A 44 -16.00 -0.76 1.01
N TRP A 45 -15.54 0.05 1.95
CA TRP A 45 -16.01 0.00 3.34
C TRP A 45 -17.46 0.50 3.42
N LYS A 46 -18.31 -0.27 4.08
CA LYS A 46 -19.69 0.12 4.38
C LYS A 46 -20.01 -0.07 5.85
N ASN A 47 -20.61 0.96 6.43
CA ASN A 47 -21.13 0.89 7.78
C ASN A 47 -22.27 -0.12 7.86
N LEU A 48 -22.27 -0.92 8.92
CA LEU A 48 -23.35 -1.84 9.21
C LEU A 48 -24.57 -1.06 9.74
N VAL A 49 -25.76 -1.38 9.24
CA VAL A 49 -27.03 -0.93 9.85
C VAL A 49 -27.60 -2.09 10.65
N GLY A 50 -27.50 -2.01 11.97
CA GLY A 50 -27.88 -3.07 12.90
C GLY A 50 -26.69 -3.58 13.70
N THR A 51 -26.78 -4.81 14.20
CA THR A 51 -25.72 -5.45 14.97
C THR A 51 -25.49 -6.85 14.42
N GLU A 52 -24.27 -7.12 14.01
CA GLU A 52 -23.81 -8.46 13.69
C GLU A 52 -22.81 -8.91 14.74
N VAL A 53 -22.86 -10.21 15.05
CA VAL A 53 -22.04 -10.84 16.07
C VAL A 53 -21.33 -12.03 15.46
N ALA A 54 -20.02 -12.07 15.64
CA ALA A 54 -19.21 -13.23 15.31
C ALA A 54 -19.22 -14.21 16.49
N VAL A 55 -19.56 -15.46 16.20
CA VAL A 55 -19.40 -16.60 17.09
C VAL A 55 -18.40 -17.58 16.48
N ASP A 56 -17.66 -18.30 17.32
CA ASP A 56 -16.72 -19.31 16.86
C ASP A 56 -17.41 -20.65 16.52
N GLU A 57 -16.62 -21.67 16.18
CA GLU A 57 -17.13 -23.00 15.83
C GLU A 57 -17.83 -23.73 17.00
N ASN A 58 -17.55 -23.32 18.24
CA ASN A 58 -18.19 -23.86 19.45
C ASN A 58 -19.47 -23.08 19.81
N GLY A 59 -19.73 -21.96 19.13
CA GLY A 59 -20.84 -21.04 19.43
C GLY A 59 -20.49 -19.98 20.47
N ASP A 60 -19.22 -19.86 20.86
CA ASP A 60 -18.77 -18.86 21.82
C ASP A 60 -18.64 -17.48 21.14
N PHE A 61 -18.98 -16.43 21.89
CA PHE A 61 -18.92 -15.05 21.39
C PHE A 61 -17.49 -14.60 21.13
N VAL A 62 -17.23 -14.11 19.91
CA VAL A 62 -15.92 -13.55 19.50
C VAL A 62 -15.94 -12.03 19.52
N GLY A 63 -17.02 -11.41 19.02
CA GLY A 63 -17.11 -9.94 18.95
C GLY A 63 -18.29 -9.44 18.13
N SER A 64 -18.53 -8.12 18.18
CA SER A 64 -19.45 -7.42 17.28
C SER A 64 -18.72 -6.90 16.05
N VAL A 65 -19.43 -6.84 14.92
CA VAL A 65 -18.91 -6.32 13.65
C VAL A 65 -19.41 -4.90 13.43
N ASP A 66 -18.49 -3.94 13.24
CA ASP A 66 -18.83 -2.52 13.04
C ASP A 66 -19.12 -2.16 11.58
N GLY A 67 -18.63 -2.96 10.64
CA GLY A 67 -18.78 -2.68 9.21
C GLY A 67 -18.29 -3.82 8.32
N TRP A 68 -18.60 -3.69 7.04
CA TRP A 68 -18.25 -4.68 6.02
C TRP A 68 -17.34 -4.10 4.96
N ILE A 69 -16.62 -4.99 4.30
CA ILE A 69 -15.95 -4.70 3.04
C ILE A 69 -16.77 -5.35 1.93
N VAL A 70 -17.37 -4.52 1.07
CA VAL A 70 -18.05 -5.00 -0.14
C VAL A 70 -17.04 -5.10 -1.26
N ALA A 71 -16.71 -6.33 -1.66
CA ALA A 71 -15.71 -6.59 -2.71
C ALA A 71 -16.38 -6.67 -4.10
N LYS A 72 -15.93 -5.82 -5.03
CA LYS A 72 -16.36 -5.83 -6.45
C LYS A 72 -15.25 -6.42 -7.31
N HIS A 73 -15.59 -7.32 -8.23
CA HIS A 73 -14.60 -7.89 -9.15
C HIS A 73 -14.02 -6.83 -10.07
N GLY A 74 -12.69 -6.87 -10.24
CA GLY A 74 -11.96 -5.98 -11.12
C GLY A 74 -11.03 -6.73 -12.05
N ARG A 75 -10.32 -5.97 -12.88
CA ARG A 75 -9.22 -6.48 -13.72
C ARG A 75 -7.99 -5.63 -13.43
N LEU A 76 -6.84 -6.28 -13.32
CA LEU A 76 -5.57 -5.58 -13.28
C LEU A 76 -5.28 -5.05 -14.67
N VAL A 77 -5.14 -3.73 -14.77
CA VAL A 77 -4.68 -3.08 -15.98
C VAL A 77 -3.25 -2.66 -15.74
N GLN A 78 -2.36 -3.01 -16.67
CA GLN A 78 -1.01 -2.49 -16.64
C GLN A 78 -1.12 -0.98 -16.83
N LYS A 79 -0.73 -0.22 -15.80
CA LYS A 79 -0.60 1.23 -15.95
C LYS A 79 0.42 1.45 -17.07
N GLU A 80 0.02 2.18 -18.11
CA GLU A 80 0.97 2.65 -19.13
C GLU A 80 2.14 3.27 -18.37
N SER A 81 3.31 2.65 -18.49
CA SER A 81 4.52 3.25 -17.96
C SER A 81 4.60 4.60 -18.63
N GLU A 82 4.49 5.71 -17.90
CA GLU A 82 4.77 7.00 -18.52
C GLU A 82 6.13 6.83 -19.19
N ASP A 83 6.26 7.19 -20.47
CA ASP A 83 7.44 6.99 -21.34
C ASP A 83 8.74 7.63 -20.81
N ARG A 84 8.71 8.11 -19.56
CA ARG A 84 9.83 8.69 -18.85
C ARG A 84 10.70 7.58 -18.27
N PRO A 85 12.01 7.57 -18.54
CA PRO A 85 12.95 6.61 -17.97
C PRO A 85 12.89 6.60 -16.43
N LEU A 86 13.08 5.43 -15.80
CA LEU A 86 13.12 5.30 -14.33
C LEU A 86 14.13 6.27 -13.68
N VAL A 87 15.21 6.57 -14.38
CA VAL A 87 16.26 7.51 -13.95
C VAL A 87 15.73 8.94 -13.79
N SER A 88 14.85 9.41 -14.70
CA SER A 88 14.30 10.77 -14.58
C SER A 88 13.35 10.88 -13.38
N ARG A 89 12.52 9.85 -13.14
CA ARG A 89 11.67 9.77 -11.94
C ARG A 89 12.49 9.73 -10.65
N ALA A 90 13.58 8.96 -10.63
CA ALA A 90 14.48 8.89 -9.48
C ALA A 90 15.14 10.25 -9.19
N LEU A 91 15.58 10.96 -10.24
CA LEU A 91 16.14 12.31 -10.13
C LEU A 91 15.11 13.34 -9.65
N GLU A 92 13.87 13.29 -10.15
CA GLU A 92 12.78 14.17 -9.68
C GLU A 92 12.47 13.93 -8.20
N ARG A 93 12.28 12.67 -7.79
CA ARG A 93 12.08 12.33 -6.37
C ARG A 93 13.25 12.75 -5.49
N ALA A 94 14.49 12.57 -5.96
CA ALA A 94 15.66 12.99 -5.21
C ALA A 94 15.70 14.51 -5.01
N ARG A 95 15.29 15.29 -6.02
CA ARG A 95 15.16 16.76 -5.94
C ARG A 95 14.04 17.20 -5.01
N GLU A 96 12.88 16.57 -5.07
CA GLU A 96 11.76 16.85 -4.15
C GLU A 96 12.17 16.58 -2.69
N LEU A 97 12.89 15.49 -2.44
CA LEU A 97 13.39 15.16 -1.11
C LEU A 97 14.50 16.11 -0.64
N SER A 98 15.37 16.60 -1.53
CA SER A 98 16.39 17.59 -1.16
C SER A 98 15.77 18.95 -0.84
N GLN A 99 14.79 19.41 -1.63
CA GLN A 99 14.08 20.67 -1.40
C GLN A 99 13.30 20.66 -0.08
N ARG A 100 12.63 19.55 0.25
CA ARG A 100 11.99 19.39 1.56
C ARG A 100 12.96 19.44 2.74
N LYS A 101 14.21 19.04 2.52
CA LYS A 101 15.27 19.08 3.54
C LYS A 101 15.77 20.52 3.79
N GLU A 102 15.90 21.31 2.73
CA GLU A 102 16.30 22.73 2.84
C GLU A 102 15.22 23.58 3.53
N GLU A 103 13.93 23.29 3.30
CA GLU A 103 12.83 23.96 4.01
C GLU A 103 12.77 23.60 5.51
N THR A 104 13.18 22.39 5.90
CA THR A 104 13.15 21.97 7.32
C THR A 104 14.37 22.40 8.12
N ASP A 105 15.52 22.62 7.48
CA ASP A 105 16.73 23.14 8.15
C ASP A 105 16.75 24.68 8.24
N SER A 106 16.08 25.39 7.32
CA SER A 106 15.99 26.87 7.37
C SER A 106 15.07 27.42 8.47
N ASP A 107 14.20 26.58 9.06
CA ASP A 107 13.37 26.96 10.22
C ASP A 107 14.06 26.74 11.58
N LYS A 108 15.22 26.05 11.64
CA LYS A 108 15.93 25.81 12.91
C LYS A 108 16.91 26.91 13.31
N ASP A 109 17.24 27.84 12.42
CA ASP A 109 18.16 28.94 12.72
C ASP A 109 17.47 30.25 13.14
N LYS A 110 16.13 30.33 13.13
CA LYS A 110 15.41 31.54 13.59
C LYS A 110 15.09 31.58 15.09
N ASP A 111 15.31 30.48 15.83
CA ASP A 111 14.96 30.41 17.26
C ASP A 111 16.16 30.60 18.23
N LYS A 112 17.38 30.79 17.73
CA LYS A 112 18.58 30.97 18.58
C LYS A 112 18.99 32.42 18.86
N ASP A 113 18.31 33.42 18.30
CA ASP A 113 18.71 34.84 18.47
C ASP A 113 17.80 35.65 19.43
N LYS A 114 16.89 34.99 20.17
CA LYS A 114 16.01 35.67 21.15
C LYS A 114 16.35 35.42 22.62
N THR A 115 17.33 34.59 22.97
CA THR A 115 17.56 34.20 24.37
C THR A 115 18.62 35.03 25.12
N GLU A 116 19.40 35.89 24.46
CA GLU A 116 20.49 36.64 25.13
C GLU A 116 20.16 38.08 25.60
N LYS A 117 18.97 38.64 25.31
CA LYS A 117 18.63 40.02 25.74
C LYS A 117 17.93 40.18 27.09
N ASN A 118 17.70 39.11 27.85
CA ASN A 118 17.03 39.17 29.17
C ASN A 118 17.92 38.78 30.36
N LYS A 119 19.21 39.14 30.33
CA LYS A 119 20.06 39.17 31.53
C LYS A 119 20.96 40.42 31.53
N LYS A 120 20.39 41.56 31.90
CA LYS A 120 21.13 42.62 32.60
C LYS A 120 20.17 43.56 33.31
#